data_AF-A0A3B3DW52-F1
#
_entry.id   AF-A0A3B3DW52-F1
#
_cell.length_a   1.000
_cell.length_b   1.000
_cell.length_c   1.000
_cell.angle_alpha   90.00
_cell.angle_beta   90.00
_cell.angle_gamma   90.00
#
_symmetry.space_group_name_H-M   'P 1'
#
loop_
_entity.id
_entity.type
_entity.pdbx_description
1 polymer ?
#
loop_
_entity_poly.entity_id
_entity_poly.type
_entity_poly.pdbx_seq_one_letter_code
_entity_poly.pdbx_strand_id
1 'polypeptide(L)'
;KQTQEILDSFFGLEPVQQQLIIGSVVAATGILAFFAHRSSKVKTIPLGEGWWGAGQKPASEDEAIRPFTIQTSDQEIKDLQDRIDRTRFAEPLEQSGFQYGFNSTYLRRVVSYWRNEYDWKKQVAVLNTYPHFKTKIEGLDVHFLHVRPSHASSQKVLPLMLVHGWPGSFYEFYKILPLLTKNHEGITFEVIIPSIPGYGYSEASHKQGLDSLAVARIFLKLMERLGFSEFYVQGGDWGSLITTNMSQMKPECVKGLHLNMCMSMRGFKILLSLIIGPYLPFLVGLTREDARRLFPFFKKNVWEILKESGYMHIQATKPDTAGEKIPKNSC
;
A
#
# COMPACT_ATOMS: atom_id res chain seq x y z
N LYS A 1 -35.33 27.59 -36.34
CA LYS A 1 -36.71 27.04 -36.39
C LYS A 1 -37.09 26.44 -35.03
N GLN A 2 -36.38 25.42 -34.55
CA GLN A 2 -36.61 24.79 -33.24
C GLN A 2 -36.52 25.75 -32.02
N THR A 3 -35.55 26.66 -32.01
CA THR A 3 -35.41 27.67 -30.95
C THR A 3 -36.54 28.70 -30.95
N GLN A 4 -37.06 29.03 -32.14
CA GLN A 4 -38.15 29.99 -32.30
C GLN A 4 -39.47 29.39 -31.81
N GLU A 5 -39.74 28.14 -32.18
CA GLU A 5 -40.92 27.38 -31.72
C GLU A 5 -40.96 27.23 -30.19
N ILE A 6 -39.80 27.08 -29.54
CA ILE A 6 -39.70 27.00 -28.07
C ILE A 6 -40.04 28.35 -27.42
N LEU A 7 -39.53 29.45 -27.98
CA LEU A 7 -39.80 30.79 -27.47
C LEU A 7 -41.27 31.16 -27.64
N ASP A 8 -41.83 30.89 -28.82
CA ASP A 8 -43.25 31.15 -29.11
C ASP A 8 -44.15 30.31 -28.19
N SER A 9 -43.79 29.04 -27.94
CA SER A 9 -44.52 28.18 -26.99
C SER A 9 -44.43 28.66 -25.55
N PHE A 10 -43.29 29.21 -25.11
CA PHE A 10 -43.10 29.71 -23.75
C PHE A 10 -43.85 31.03 -23.53
N PHE A 11 -43.75 31.97 -24.48
CA PHE A 11 -44.44 33.27 -24.39
C PHE A 11 -45.97 33.15 -24.59
N GLY A 12 -46.46 32.05 -25.16
CA GLY A 12 -47.89 31.74 -25.26
C GLY A 12 -48.53 31.15 -23.99
N LEU A 13 -47.77 30.90 -22.93
CA LEU A 13 -48.29 30.37 -21.65
C LEU A 13 -48.85 31.48 -20.76
N GLU A 14 -49.78 31.12 -19.86
CA GLU A 14 -50.27 32.02 -18.81
C GLU A 14 -49.13 32.47 -17.88
N PRO A 15 -49.17 33.69 -17.30
CA PRO A 15 -48.10 34.22 -16.46
C PRO A 15 -47.71 33.30 -15.29
N VAL A 16 -48.70 32.60 -14.70
CA VAL A 16 -48.48 31.63 -13.61
C VAL A 16 -47.69 30.41 -14.10
N GLN A 17 -47.95 29.92 -15.32
CA GLN A 17 -47.24 28.79 -15.92
C GLN A 17 -45.80 29.17 -16.29
N GLN A 18 -45.58 30.38 -16.80
CA GLN A 18 -44.24 30.91 -17.05
C GLN A 18 -43.41 31.00 -15.76
N GLN A 19 -44.00 31.53 -14.69
CA GLN A 19 -43.36 31.61 -13.37
C GLN A 19 -43.03 30.22 -12.80
N LEU A 20 -43.92 29.23 -12.95
CA LEU A 20 -43.68 27.85 -12.52
C LEU A 20 -42.52 27.20 -13.30
N ILE A 21 -42.46 27.40 -14.62
CA ILE A 21 -41.37 26.88 -15.46
C ILE A 21 -40.04 27.53 -15.10
N ILE A 22 -40.00 28.87 -14.99
CA ILE A 22 -38.79 29.60 -14.57
C ILE A 22 -38.35 29.12 -13.18
N GLY A 23 -39.26 29.03 -12.21
CA GLY A 23 -38.98 28.55 -10.87
C GLY A 23 -38.43 27.12 -10.86
N SER A 24 -39.00 26.24 -11.68
CA SER A 24 -38.54 24.85 -11.82
C SER A 24 -37.15 24.74 -12.44
N VAL A 25 -36.87 25.54 -13.48
CA VAL A 25 -35.54 25.58 -14.14
C VAL A 25 -34.49 26.15 -13.20
N VAL A 26 -34.80 27.22 -12.47
CA VAL A 26 -33.91 27.82 -11.46
C VAL A 26 -33.64 26.82 -10.33
N ALA A 27 -34.67 26.15 -9.82
CA ALA A 27 -34.51 25.12 -8.80
C ALA A 27 -33.66 23.93 -9.30
N ALA A 28 -33.94 23.41 -10.50
CA ALA A 28 -33.18 22.32 -11.08
C ALA A 28 -31.71 22.70 -11.32
N THR A 29 -31.46 23.91 -11.84
CA THR A 29 -30.10 24.43 -12.05
C THR A 29 -29.38 24.66 -10.74
N GLY A 30 -30.07 25.20 -9.72
CA GLY A 30 -29.53 25.35 -8.36
C GLY A 30 -29.18 24.02 -7.71
N ILE A 31 -30.02 23.00 -7.87
CA ILE A 31 -29.76 21.64 -7.41
C ILE A 31 -28.55 21.04 -8.13
N LEU A 32 -28.48 21.15 -9.47
CA LEU A 32 -27.36 20.67 -10.26
C LEU A 32 -26.05 21.37 -9.89
N ALA A 33 -26.08 22.71 -9.73
CA ALA A 33 -24.94 23.50 -9.30
C ALA A 33 -24.51 23.15 -7.86
N PHE A 34 -25.47 22.93 -6.95
CA PHE A 34 -25.17 22.46 -5.60
C PHE A 34 -24.53 21.07 -5.60
N PHE A 35 -25.03 20.13 -6.39
CA PHE A 35 -24.41 18.80 -6.53
C PHE A 35 -23.02 18.87 -7.19
N ALA A 36 -22.83 19.72 -8.19
CA ALA A 36 -21.53 19.95 -8.83
C ALA A 36 -20.52 20.63 -7.88
N HIS A 37 -20.97 21.60 -7.08
CA HIS A 37 -20.14 22.25 -6.06
C HIS A 37 -19.82 21.32 -4.89
N ARG A 38 -20.77 20.47 -4.49
CA ARG A 38 -20.56 19.49 -3.43
C ARG A 38 -19.66 18.34 -3.89
N SER A 39 -19.72 17.95 -5.16
CA SER A 39 -18.83 16.93 -5.74
C SER A 39 -17.42 17.45 -5.98
N SER A 40 -17.23 18.78 -6.12
CA SER A 40 -15.90 19.37 -6.31
C SER A 40 -15.09 19.51 -5.01
N LYS A 41 -15.72 19.48 -3.83
CA LYS A 41 -14.99 19.43 -2.56
C LYS A 41 -14.33 18.06 -2.38
N VAL A 42 -13.01 18.03 -2.54
CA VAL A 42 -12.18 16.87 -2.22
C VAL A 42 -12.37 16.55 -0.74
N LYS A 43 -12.95 15.38 -0.46
CA LYS A 43 -13.06 14.88 0.91
C LYS A 43 -11.71 14.31 1.31
N THR A 44 -11.10 14.90 2.34
CA THR A 44 -9.85 14.42 2.90
C THR A 44 -10.09 13.65 4.19
N ILE A 45 -9.18 12.74 4.50
CA ILE A 45 -9.13 12.07 5.80
C ILE A 45 -8.34 12.98 6.75
N PRO A 46 -8.85 13.30 7.96
CA PRO A 46 -8.08 14.07 8.92
C PRO A 46 -6.83 13.30 9.36
N LEU A 47 -5.68 13.97 9.46
CA LEU A 47 -4.45 13.32 9.93
C LEU A 47 -4.62 12.79 11.36
N GLY A 48 -5.21 13.60 12.24
CA GLY A 48 -5.27 13.30 13.67
C GLY A 48 -3.90 13.35 14.34
N GLU A 49 -3.87 13.03 15.63
CA GLU A 49 -2.65 12.95 16.44
C GLU A 49 -2.30 11.48 16.74
N GLY A 50 -1.03 11.19 16.96
CA GLY A 50 -0.59 9.85 17.35
C GLY A 50 0.64 9.85 18.24
N TRP A 51 0.69 8.84 19.10
CA TRP A 51 1.85 8.48 19.91
C TRP A 51 1.81 6.97 20.18
N TRP A 52 2.77 6.26 19.61
CA TRP A 52 2.87 4.80 19.60
C TRP A 52 4.08 4.29 20.40
N GLY A 53 4.93 5.19 20.85
CA GLY A 53 5.99 4.89 21.80
C GLY A 53 5.45 4.48 23.17
N ALA A 54 6.31 3.84 23.97
CA ALA A 54 6.00 3.51 25.34
C ALA A 54 5.69 4.77 26.18
N GLY A 55 4.74 4.66 27.11
CA GLY A 55 4.38 5.74 28.03
C GLY A 55 3.59 6.90 27.39
N GLN A 56 3.72 8.09 28.00
CA GLN A 56 3.06 9.32 27.57
C GLN A 56 3.88 10.07 26.52
N LYS A 57 3.20 10.82 25.65
CA LYS A 57 3.85 11.67 24.63
C LYS A 57 4.70 12.74 25.34
N PRO A 58 6.01 12.84 25.08
CA PRO A 58 6.86 13.89 25.62
C PRO A 58 6.51 15.24 24.99
N ALA A 59 6.97 16.34 25.60
CA ALA A 59 6.76 17.69 25.10
C ALA A 59 7.46 17.93 23.73
N SER A 60 8.60 17.28 23.51
CA SER A 60 9.36 17.33 22.26
C SER A 60 9.90 15.95 21.91
N GLU A 61 9.96 15.63 20.63
CA GLU A 61 10.58 14.42 20.10
C GLU A 61 11.93 14.75 19.46
N ASP A 62 12.87 13.81 19.53
CA ASP A 62 14.14 13.90 18.79
C ASP A 62 13.87 13.73 17.29
N GLU A 63 14.14 14.78 16.52
CA GLU A 63 13.88 14.80 15.09
C GLU A 63 15.09 14.36 14.24
N ALA A 64 16.19 13.96 14.87
CA ALA A 64 17.41 13.61 14.17
C ALA A 64 17.24 12.41 13.22
N ILE A 65 17.70 12.59 11.98
CA ILE A 65 17.87 11.51 11.01
C ILE A 65 19.27 10.94 11.20
N ARG A 66 19.34 9.68 11.64
CA ARG A 66 20.60 9.00 11.96
C ARG A 66 20.90 7.89 10.95
N PRO A 67 22.15 7.79 10.45
CA PRO A 67 22.57 6.66 9.63
C PRO A 67 22.35 5.33 10.36
N PHE A 68 22.01 4.30 9.60
CA PHE A 68 21.83 2.95 10.09
C PHE A 68 22.64 1.98 9.23
N THR A 69 23.23 0.97 9.85
CA THR A 69 23.95 -0.09 9.15
C THR A 69 23.43 -1.42 9.64
N ILE A 70 23.04 -2.26 8.69
CA ILE A 70 22.55 -3.60 8.99
C ILE A 70 23.75 -4.45 9.39
N GLN A 71 23.65 -5.09 10.55
CA GLN A 71 24.67 -5.98 11.07
C GLN A 71 24.00 -7.26 11.58
N THR A 72 24.75 -8.36 11.51
CA THR A 72 24.38 -9.65 12.08
C THR A 72 25.60 -10.19 12.80
N SER A 73 25.42 -10.65 14.02
CA SER A 73 26.47 -11.25 14.83
C SER A 73 26.68 -12.72 14.46
N ASP A 74 27.90 -13.22 14.64
CA ASP A 74 28.19 -14.66 14.47
C ASP A 74 27.34 -15.51 15.44
N GLN A 75 26.96 -14.95 16.60
CA GLN A 75 26.09 -15.63 17.57
C GLN A 75 24.66 -15.81 17.05
N GLU A 76 24.08 -14.81 16.37
CA GLU A 76 22.76 -14.93 15.74
C GLU A 76 22.79 -15.94 14.59
N ILE A 77 23.83 -15.93 13.77
CA ILE A 77 23.99 -16.90 12.67
C ILE A 77 24.14 -18.31 13.22
N LYS A 78 24.93 -18.49 14.29
CA LYS A 78 25.10 -19.78 14.95
C LYS A 78 23.78 -20.28 15.55
N ASP A 79 23.02 -19.42 16.23
CA ASP A 79 21.69 -19.78 16.77
C ASP A 79 20.76 -20.24 15.65
N LEU A 80 20.74 -19.51 14.52
CA LEU A 80 19.96 -19.91 13.35
C LEU A 80 20.38 -21.29 12.82
N GLN A 81 21.68 -21.53 12.64
CA GLN A 81 22.21 -22.81 12.16
C GLN A 81 21.84 -23.97 13.10
N ASP A 82 22.03 -23.76 14.40
CA ASP A 82 21.66 -24.74 15.43
C ASP A 82 20.17 -25.09 15.40
N ARG A 83 19.30 -24.11 15.11
CA ARG A 83 17.85 -24.31 14.99
C ARG A 83 17.48 -25.00 13.69
N ILE A 84 18.16 -24.67 12.59
CA ILE A 84 18.01 -25.37 11.31
C ILE A 84 18.37 -26.86 11.49
N ASP A 85 19.50 -27.15 12.13
CA ASP A 85 19.99 -28.53 12.33
C ASP A 85 19.05 -29.36 13.22
N ARG A 86 18.26 -28.72 14.09
CA ARG A 86 17.25 -29.37 14.96
C ARG A 86 15.85 -29.40 14.36
N THR A 87 15.67 -29.01 13.10
CA THR A 87 14.35 -28.95 12.46
C THR A 87 13.73 -30.35 12.36
N ARG A 88 12.51 -30.51 12.88
CA ARG A 88 11.70 -31.72 12.71
C ARG A 88 10.67 -31.48 11.60
N PHE A 89 10.64 -32.39 10.64
CA PHE A 89 9.73 -32.31 9.49
C PHE A 89 8.55 -33.25 9.68
N ALA A 90 7.35 -32.81 9.28
CA ALA A 90 6.19 -33.66 9.18
C ALA A 90 6.17 -34.39 7.83
N GLU A 91 5.66 -35.63 7.80
CA GLU A 91 5.50 -36.37 6.55
C GLU A 91 4.32 -35.80 5.73
N PRO A 92 4.50 -35.51 4.43
CA PRO A 92 3.44 -34.95 3.61
C PRO A 92 2.55 -36.08 3.07
N LEU A 93 1.31 -35.73 2.69
CA LEU A 93 0.47 -36.63 1.90
C LEU A 93 1.11 -36.87 0.52
N GLU A 94 1.00 -38.10 0.03
CA GLU A 94 1.50 -38.47 -1.30
C GLU A 94 0.85 -37.60 -2.39
N GLN A 95 1.67 -37.13 -3.34
CA GLN A 95 1.24 -36.34 -4.51
C GLN A 95 0.43 -35.07 -4.20
N SER A 96 0.46 -34.56 -2.96
CA SER A 96 -0.31 -33.39 -2.52
C SER A 96 0.17 -32.05 -3.10
N GLY A 97 1.40 -32.01 -3.62
CA GLY A 97 2.04 -30.76 -4.05
C GLY A 97 1.97 -29.71 -2.93
N PHE A 98 1.42 -28.53 -3.24
CA PHE A 98 1.21 -27.43 -2.29
C PHE A 98 -0.27 -27.23 -1.89
N GLN A 99 -1.16 -28.17 -2.24
CA GLN A 99 -2.60 -28.03 -1.98
C GLN A 99 -2.97 -28.01 -0.49
N TYR A 100 -2.08 -28.48 0.37
CA TYR A 100 -2.21 -28.48 1.84
C TYR A 100 -1.21 -27.50 2.50
N GLY A 101 -0.71 -26.52 1.76
CA GLY A 101 0.33 -25.61 2.20
C GLY A 101 1.73 -26.10 1.81
N PHE A 102 2.75 -25.65 2.54
CA PHE A 102 4.15 -25.85 2.15
C PHE A 102 4.54 -27.33 2.24
N ASN A 103 4.93 -27.93 1.11
CA ASN A 103 5.29 -29.34 1.05
C ASN A 103 6.61 -29.61 1.80
N SER A 104 6.62 -30.56 2.73
CA SER A 104 7.79 -30.83 3.57
C SER A 104 8.97 -31.43 2.81
N THR A 105 8.74 -32.19 1.73
CA THR A 105 9.82 -32.65 0.82
C THR A 105 10.52 -31.46 0.17
N TYR A 106 9.76 -30.46 -0.25
CA TYR A 106 10.33 -29.23 -0.78
C TYR A 106 11.01 -28.39 0.32
N LEU A 107 10.44 -28.33 1.53
CA LEU A 107 11.02 -27.62 2.66
C LEU A 107 12.41 -28.13 3.02
N ARG A 108 12.64 -29.45 2.98
CA ARG A 108 13.97 -30.04 3.20
C ARG A 108 15.01 -29.50 2.22
N ARG A 109 14.64 -29.23 0.96
CA ARG A 109 15.55 -28.62 -0.04
C ARG A 109 15.87 -27.17 0.32
N VAL A 110 14.86 -26.39 0.70
CA VAL A 110 15.05 -24.99 1.14
C VAL A 110 15.95 -24.93 2.37
N VAL A 111 15.66 -25.77 3.37
CA VAL A 111 16.46 -25.88 4.59
C VAL A 111 17.90 -26.30 4.29
N SER A 112 18.11 -27.26 3.40
CA SER A 112 19.45 -27.69 2.98
C SER A 112 20.24 -26.55 2.35
N TYR A 113 19.63 -25.81 1.41
CA TYR A 113 20.27 -24.65 0.79
C TYR A 113 20.61 -23.58 1.82
N TRP A 114 19.66 -23.27 2.72
CA TRP A 114 19.88 -22.27 3.76
C TRP A 114 21.02 -22.65 4.72
N ARG A 115 21.13 -23.95 5.03
CA ARG A 115 22.16 -24.45 5.94
C ARG A 115 23.55 -24.50 5.33
N ASN A 116 23.63 -24.81 4.04
CA ASN A 116 24.89 -25.23 3.41
C ASN A 116 25.41 -24.26 2.34
N GLU A 117 24.53 -23.47 1.72
CA GLU A 117 24.87 -22.65 0.54
C GLU A 117 24.58 -21.16 0.75
N TYR A 118 23.70 -20.80 1.70
CA TYR A 118 23.32 -19.42 1.94
C TYR A 118 24.41 -18.65 2.71
N ASP A 119 25.05 -17.71 2.01
CA ASP A 119 26.07 -16.83 2.57
C ASP A 119 25.46 -15.57 3.23
N TRP A 120 25.33 -15.61 4.55
CA TRP A 120 24.82 -14.49 5.36
C TRP A 120 25.65 -13.21 5.21
N LYS A 121 26.98 -13.31 5.18
CA LYS A 121 27.85 -12.14 5.08
C LYS A 121 27.67 -11.44 3.74
N LYS A 122 27.53 -12.21 2.67
CA LYS A 122 27.19 -11.70 1.34
C LYS A 122 25.83 -11.00 1.33
N GLN A 123 24.80 -11.55 1.98
CA GLN A 123 23.48 -10.91 1.99
C GLN A 123 23.46 -9.62 2.82
N VAL A 124 24.13 -9.58 3.97
CA VAL A 124 24.30 -8.34 4.74
C VAL A 124 25.06 -7.28 3.93
N ALA A 125 26.09 -7.68 3.19
CA ALA A 125 26.79 -6.78 2.28
C ALA A 125 25.86 -6.24 1.16
N VAL A 126 25.02 -7.10 0.58
CA VAL A 126 24.01 -6.70 -0.41
C VAL A 126 23.00 -5.72 0.18
N LEU A 127 22.50 -5.97 1.39
CA LEU A 127 21.56 -5.08 2.07
C LEU A 127 22.17 -3.69 2.25
N ASN A 128 23.41 -3.59 2.72
CA ASN A 128 24.11 -2.32 2.93
C ASN A 128 24.65 -1.66 1.65
N THR A 129 24.30 -2.12 0.44
CA THR A 129 24.68 -1.42 -0.81
C THR A 129 23.98 -0.07 -0.96
N TYR A 130 22.86 0.13 -0.27
CA TYR A 130 22.12 1.39 -0.23
C TYR A 130 22.18 2.05 1.14
N PRO A 131 22.10 3.39 1.23
CA PRO A 131 22.08 4.10 2.51
C PRO A 131 20.79 3.84 3.30
N HIS A 132 20.94 3.37 4.53
CA HIS A 132 19.84 3.22 5.49
C HIS A 132 19.89 4.30 6.56
N PHE A 133 18.72 4.66 7.05
CA PHE A 133 18.55 5.66 8.09
C PHE A 133 17.45 5.25 9.06
N LYS A 134 17.47 5.89 10.23
CA LYS A 134 16.40 5.86 11.20
C LYS A 134 16.07 7.26 11.70
N THR A 135 14.81 7.48 12.08
CA THR A 135 14.36 8.72 12.73
C THR A 135 13.17 8.39 13.64
N LYS A 136 13.01 9.14 14.74
CA LYS A 136 11.80 9.01 15.56
C LYS A 136 10.63 9.76 14.94
N ILE A 137 9.47 9.09 14.89
CA ILE A 137 8.19 9.66 14.47
C ILE A 137 7.08 9.08 15.35
N GLU A 138 6.38 9.94 16.09
CA GLU A 138 5.26 9.54 16.97
C GLU A 138 5.66 8.46 18.00
N GLY A 139 6.90 8.51 18.48
CA GLY A 139 7.44 7.61 19.49
C GLY A 139 8.01 6.30 18.97
N LEU A 140 8.03 6.09 17.64
CA LEU A 140 8.62 4.90 17.01
C LEU A 140 9.90 5.24 16.27
N ASP A 141 10.90 4.37 16.39
CA ASP A 141 12.09 4.40 15.56
C ASP A 141 11.82 3.85 14.15
N VAL A 142 11.62 4.73 13.17
CA VAL A 142 11.24 4.37 11.79
C VAL A 142 12.49 4.22 10.93
N HIS A 143 12.68 3.02 10.38
CA HIS A 143 13.73 2.71 9.41
C HIS A 143 13.29 3.03 7.98
N PHE A 144 14.22 3.56 7.18
CA PHE A 144 14.03 3.76 5.74
C PHE A 144 15.34 3.75 4.96
N LEU A 145 15.27 3.40 3.68
CA LEU A 145 16.34 3.68 2.71
C LEU A 145 16.11 5.05 2.11
N HIS A 146 17.18 5.79 1.86
CA HIS A 146 17.15 7.06 1.14
C HIS A 146 18.20 7.05 0.04
N VAL A 147 17.75 6.77 -1.18
CA VAL A 147 18.62 6.61 -2.35
C VAL A 147 18.51 7.83 -3.24
N ARG A 148 19.58 8.64 -3.24
CA ARG A 148 19.68 9.85 -4.07
C ARG A 148 20.33 9.52 -5.41
N PRO A 149 19.94 10.20 -6.50
CA PRO A 149 20.60 10.02 -7.80
C PRO A 149 22.02 10.58 -7.79
N SER A 150 22.94 9.93 -8.51
CA SER A 150 24.37 10.26 -8.50
C SER A 150 24.73 11.58 -9.19
N HIS A 151 23.89 12.10 -10.10
CA HIS A 151 24.17 13.30 -10.89
C HIS A 151 22.91 14.17 -11.08
N ALA A 152 22.70 15.13 -10.18
CA ALA A 152 21.47 15.96 -10.17
C ALA A 152 21.55 17.26 -10.99
N SER A 153 22.73 17.66 -11.51
CA SER A 153 22.97 19.03 -11.97
C SER A 153 22.27 19.45 -13.27
N SER A 154 21.59 18.54 -13.98
CA SER A 154 20.85 18.84 -15.23
C SER A 154 19.49 18.13 -15.34
N GLN A 155 18.95 17.60 -14.23
CA GLN A 155 17.84 16.64 -14.25
C GLN A 155 16.74 17.05 -13.26
N LYS A 156 15.48 16.80 -13.63
CA LYS A 156 14.36 16.98 -12.70
C LYS A 156 14.34 15.79 -11.73
N VAL A 157 14.73 16.02 -10.49
CA VAL A 157 14.68 15.03 -9.41
C VAL A 157 13.28 15.02 -8.79
N LEU A 158 12.62 13.86 -8.79
CA LEU A 158 11.29 13.68 -8.22
C LEU A 158 11.36 12.78 -6.98
N PRO A 159 10.84 13.20 -5.82
CA PRO A 159 10.79 12.33 -4.65
C PRO A 159 9.73 11.24 -4.84
N LEU A 160 10.09 9.98 -4.60
CA LEU A 160 9.22 8.82 -4.73
C LEU A 160 9.33 7.92 -3.50
N MET A 161 8.22 7.73 -2.79
CA MET A 161 8.13 6.75 -1.72
C MET A 161 7.60 5.41 -2.24
N LEU A 162 8.30 4.31 -1.96
CA LEU A 162 7.86 2.94 -2.25
C LEU A 162 7.51 2.22 -0.95
N VAL A 163 6.26 1.78 -0.80
CA VAL A 163 5.78 1.11 0.42
C VAL A 163 5.51 -0.37 0.15
N HIS A 164 6.17 -1.23 0.91
CA HIS A 164 6.07 -2.68 0.80
C HIS A 164 4.80 -3.25 1.45
N GLY A 165 4.64 -4.57 1.41
CA GLY A 165 3.54 -5.30 2.01
C GLY A 165 3.96 -6.36 3.03
N TRP A 166 3.10 -7.34 3.23
CA TRP A 166 3.31 -8.58 3.97
C TRP A 166 3.13 -9.78 3.03
N PRO A 167 3.95 -10.84 3.14
CA PRO A 167 5.11 -11.03 4.03
C PRO A 167 6.40 -10.39 3.49
N GLY A 168 6.26 -9.31 2.71
CA GLY A 168 7.35 -8.57 2.11
C GLY A 168 8.14 -7.66 3.06
N SER A 169 9.05 -6.89 2.49
CA SER A 169 9.89 -5.92 3.21
C SER A 169 10.48 -4.88 2.26
N PHE A 170 11.19 -3.89 2.81
CA PHE A 170 11.93 -2.90 2.02
C PHE A 170 12.87 -3.53 0.96
N TYR A 171 13.30 -4.79 1.16
CA TYR A 171 14.19 -5.49 0.24
C TYR A 171 13.56 -5.79 -1.13
N GLU A 172 12.22 -5.83 -1.23
CA GLU A 172 11.49 -6.11 -2.48
C GLU A 172 11.86 -5.14 -3.61
N PHE A 173 12.29 -3.94 -3.27
CA PHE A 173 12.60 -2.88 -4.23
C PHE A 173 14.08 -2.84 -4.66
N TYR A 174 14.96 -3.68 -4.12
CA TYR A 174 16.41 -3.58 -4.41
C TYR A 174 16.75 -3.69 -5.89
N LYS A 175 16.04 -4.56 -6.62
CA LYS A 175 16.29 -4.76 -8.05
C LYS A 175 15.80 -3.60 -8.93
N ILE A 176 14.81 -2.84 -8.48
CA ILE A 176 14.24 -1.73 -9.27
C ILE A 176 14.93 -0.39 -8.97
N LEU A 177 15.57 -0.26 -7.81
CA LEU A 177 16.28 0.96 -7.41
C LEU A 177 17.22 1.52 -8.50
N PRO A 178 18.14 0.73 -9.11
CA PRO A 178 19.01 1.25 -10.16
C PRO A 178 18.28 1.79 -11.39
N LEU A 179 17.09 1.26 -11.68
CA LEU A 179 16.27 1.70 -12.82
C LEU A 179 15.56 3.02 -12.51
N LEU A 180 15.09 3.20 -11.26
CA LEU A 180 14.41 4.41 -10.82
C LEU A 180 15.36 5.59 -10.60
N THR A 181 16.57 5.31 -10.13
CA THR A 181 17.59 6.34 -9.84
C THR A 181 18.48 6.66 -11.05
N LYS A 182 18.24 6.00 -12.20
CA LYS A 182 18.87 6.34 -13.48
C LYS A 182 18.05 7.42 -14.17
N ASN A 183 18.73 8.31 -14.90
CA ASN A 183 18.05 9.27 -15.73
C ASN A 183 17.26 8.61 -16.85
N HIS A 184 15.99 8.97 -16.94
CA HIS A 184 15.10 8.60 -18.03
C HIS A 184 14.44 9.88 -18.55
N GLU A 185 14.80 10.27 -19.78
CA GLU A 185 14.21 11.43 -20.48
C GLU A 185 14.25 12.74 -19.66
N GLY A 186 15.35 12.97 -18.90
CA GLY A 186 15.50 14.18 -18.08
C GLY A 186 14.86 14.11 -16.69
N ILE A 187 14.20 12.99 -16.34
CA ILE A 187 13.62 12.73 -15.02
C ILE A 187 14.44 11.68 -14.28
N THR A 188 14.59 11.83 -12.98
CA THR A 188 15.21 10.82 -12.11
C THR A 188 14.53 10.82 -10.75
N PHE A 189 14.39 9.66 -10.13
CA PHE A 189 13.79 9.59 -8.80
C PHE A 189 14.83 9.65 -7.69
N GLU A 190 14.51 10.41 -6.65
CA GLU A 190 15.09 10.26 -5.31
C GLU A 190 14.13 9.37 -4.52
N VAL A 191 14.60 8.18 -4.12
CA VAL A 191 13.73 7.09 -3.67
C VAL A 191 13.82 6.90 -2.17
N ILE A 192 12.65 6.85 -1.51
CA ILE A 192 12.48 6.63 -0.09
C ILE A 192 11.74 5.31 0.10
N ILE A 193 12.31 4.38 0.88
CA ILE A 193 11.71 3.06 1.12
C ILE A 193 11.63 2.84 2.62
N PRO A 194 10.52 3.21 3.28
CA PRO A 194 10.36 2.95 4.69
C PRO A 194 10.06 1.47 4.96
N SER A 195 10.48 0.99 6.12
CA SER A 195 9.88 -0.21 6.71
C SER A 195 8.62 0.17 7.47
N ILE A 196 7.52 -0.54 7.21
CA ILE A 196 6.27 -0.39 7.95
C ILE A 196 6.54 -0.58 9.45
N PRO A 197 5.97 0.23 10.37
CA PRO A 197 6.15 0.00 11.81
C PRO A 197 5.86 -1.45 12.22
N GLY A 198 6.80 -2.08 12.92
CA GLY A 198 6.76 -3.51 13.25
C GLY A 198 7.33 -4.46 12.17
N TYR A 199 7.83 -3.93 11.06
CA TYR A 199 8.48 -4.69 9.99
C TYR A 199 9.95 -4.30 9.86
N GLY A 200 10.78 -5.27 9.46
CA GLY A 200 12.20 -5.06 9.20
C GLY A 200 12.90 -4.43 10.40
N TYR A 201 13.48 -3.24 10.19
CA TYR A 201 14.20 -2.51 11.24
C TYR A 201 13.40 -1.35 11.85
N SER A 202 12.11 -1.19 11.51
CA SER A 202 11.22 -0.21 12.15
C SER A 202 10.64 -0.78 13.44
N GLU A 203 10.60 0.04 14.49
CA GLU A 203 10.05 -0.33 15.78
C GLU A 203 8.56 -0.69 15.69
N ALA A 204 8.14 -1.70 16.45
CA ALA A 204 6.74 -2.06 16.60
C ALA A 204 6.00 -1.10 17.54
N SER A 205 4.69 -0.95 17.35
CA SER A 205 3.87 -0.15 18.26
C SER A 205 3.85 -0.73 19.67
N HIS A 206 3.98 0.13 20.68
CA HIS A 206 3.77 -0.22 22.09
C HIS A 206 2.31 -0.08 22.52
N LYS A 207 1.42 0.31 21.60
CA LYS A 207 -0.01 0.55 21.86
C LYS A 207 -0.91 -0.12 20.83
N GLN A 208 -2.13 -0.44 21.24
CA GLN A 208 -3.17 -0.95 20.35
C GLN A 208 -3.68 0.15 19.41
N GLY A 209 -4.21 -0.25 18.25
CA GLY A 209 -4.87 0.65 17.31
C GLY A 209 -3.98 1.26 16.24
N LEU A 210 -2.71 0.85 16.14
CA LEU A 210 -1.86 1.22 15.01
C LEU A 210 -2.37 0.51 13.74
N ASP A 211 -3.07 1.25 12.88
CA ASP A 211 -3.63 0.76 11.62
C ASP A 211 -3.01 1.46 10.39
N SER A 212 -3.52 1.14 9.20
CA SER A 212 -3.03 1.73 7.94
C SER A 212 -3.20 3.26 7.84
N LEU A 213 -4.11 3.87 8.61
CA LEU A 213 -4.29 5.32 8.65
C LEU A 213 -3.18 5.95 9.50
N ALA A 214 -2.88 5.34 10.66
CA ALA A 214 -1.77 5.77 11.50
C ALA A 214 -0.42 5.65 10.77
N VAL A 215 -0.18 4.54 10.07
CA VAL A 215 1.06 4.37 9.28
C VAL A 215 1.15 5.38 8.14
N ALA A 216 0.06 5.67 7.44
CA ALA A 216 0.03 6.71 6.42
C ALA A 216 0.44 8.07 6.98
N ARG A 217 -0.05 8.45 8.16
CA ARG A 217 0.37 9.69 8.85
C ARG A 217 1.85 9.66 9.22
N ILE A 218 2.37 8.56 9.75
CA ILE A 218 3.79 8.40 10.09
C ILE A 218 4.66 8.63 8.83
N PHE A 219 4.26 8.06 7.69
CA PHE A 219 5.00 8.23 6.44
C PHE A 219 4.86 9.62 5.81
N LEU A 220 3.71 10.30 5.97
CA LEU A 220 3.60 11.71 5.62
C LEU A 220 4.57 12.57 6.45
N LYS A 221 4.63 12.33 7.77
CA LYS A 221 5.59 12.99 8.66
C LYS A 221 7.04 12.66 8.31
N LEU A 222 7.32 11.43 7.84
CA LEU A 222 8.65 11.06 7.34
C LEU A 222 9.04 11.89 6.12
N MET A 223 8.13 12.02 5.14
CA MET A 223 8.41 12.84 3.95
C MET A 223 8.59 14.32 4.30
N GLU A 224 7.78 14.85 5.22
CA GLU A 224 7.92 16.22 5.75
C GLU A 224 9.27 16.42 6.45
N ARG A 225 9.67 15.47 7.32
CA ARG A 225 10.96 15.47 8.02
C ARG A 225 12.15 15.46 7.06
N LEU A 226 12.00 14.80 5.90
CA LEU A 226 12.98 14.78 4.83
C LEU A 226 12.95 16.04 3.94
N GLY A 227 12.03 16.96 4.18
CA GLY A 227 11.91 18.24 3.47
C GLY A 227 11.09 18.18 2.18
N PHE A 228 10.34 17.10 1.93
CA PHE A 228 9.52 16.96 0.72
C PHE A 228 8.10 17.48 0.94
N SER A 229 7.78 18.60 0.29
CA SER A 229 6.41 19.17 0.27
C SER A 229 5.53 18.55 -0.81
N GLU A 230 6.12 18.03 -1.88
CA GLU A 230 5.44 17.41 -3.02
C GLU A 230 6.18 16.13 -3.44
N PHE A 231 5.48 15.01 -3.55
CA PHE A 231 6.09 13.72 -3.85
C PHE A 231 5.12 12.72 -4.49
N TYR A 232 5.66 11.63 -5.00
CA TYR A 232 4.93 10.50 -5.56
C TYR A 232 4.97 9.33 -4.60
N VAL A 233 3.94 8.48 -4.64
CA VAL A 233 3.86 7.28 -3.81
C VAL A 233 3.52 6.06 -4.64
N GLN A 234 4.10 4.91 -4.27
CA GLN A 234 3.82 3.63 -4.89
C GLN A 234 3.59 2.56 -3.82
N GLY A 235 2.59 1.70 -4.03
CA GLY A 235 2.30 0.62 -3.09
C GLY A 235 1.60 -0.59 -3.71
N GLY A 236 1.93 -1.76 -3.18
CA GLY A 236 1.20 -3.02 -3.33
C GLY A 236 0.82 -3.56 -1.95
N ASP A 237 -0.09 -4.53 -1.85
CA ASP A 237 -0.49 -5.14 -0.57
C ASP A 237 -0.82 -4.09 0.52
N TRP A 238 -0.26 -4.14 1.74
CA TRP A 238 -0.44 -3.09 2.75
C TRP A 238 -0.01 -1.72 2.27
N GLY A 239 1.07 -1.63 1.51
CA GLY A 239 1.54 -0.41 0.89
C GLY A 239 0.49 0.22 -0.03
N SER A 240 -0.35 -0.57 -0.70
CA SER A 240 -1.44 -0.02 -1.51
C SER A 240 -2.48 0.73 -0.67
N LEU A 241 -2.83 0.18 0.49
CA LEU A 241 -3.78 0.79 1.41
C LEU A 241 -3.16 2.03 2.08
N ILE A 242 -1.91 1.92 2.54
CA ILE A 242 -1.18 3.02 3.18
C ILE A 242 -1.01 4.20 2.21
N THR A 243 -0.52 3.97 0.99
CA THR A 243 -0.31 5.05 0.01
C THR A 243 -1.62 5.66 -0.50
N THR A 244 -2.69 4.87 -0.59
CA THR A 244 -4.05 5.41 -0.83
C THR A 244 -4.48 6.34 0.31
N ASN A 245 -4.30 5.92 1.57
CA ASN A 245 -4.62 6.75 2.73
C ASN A 245 -3.79 8.04 2.76
N MET A 246 -2.49 7.97 2.46
CA MET A 246 -1.62 9.16 2.34
C MET A 246 -2.20 10.15 1.31
N SER A 247 -2.58 9.63 0.14
CA SER A 247 -3.15 10.43 -0.96
C SER A 247 -4.49 11.08 -0.59
N GLN A 248 -5.30 10.40 0.24
CA GLN A 248 -6.57 10.94 0.73
C GLN A 248 -6.40 11.91 1.91
N MET A 249 -5.37 11.75 2.73
CA MET A 249 -5.06 12.66 3.84
C MET A 249 -4.45 13.98 3.37
N LYS A 250 -3.53 13.90 2.39
CA LYS A 250 -2.72 15.02 1.90
C LYS A 250 -2.66 15.08 0.37
N PRO A 251 -3.80 15.27 -0.33
CA PRO A 251 -3.83 15.35 -1.79
C PRO A 251 -3.02 16.53 -2.35
N GLU A 252 -2.75 17.57 -1.55
CA GLU A 252 -1.88 18.68 -1.92
C GLU A 252 -0.41 18.29 -2.02
N CYS A 253 0.04 17.32 -1.22
CA CYS A 253 1.42 16.83 -1.19
C CYS A 253 1.65 15.67 -2.16
N VAL A 254 0.69 14.74 -2.28
CA VAL A 254 0.83 13.54 -3.11
C VAL A 254 0.46 13.83 -4.57
N LYS A 255 1.45 13.95 -5.45
CA LYS A 255 1.29 14.31 -6.87
C LYS A 255 0.93 13.14 -7.78
N GLY A 256 1.14 11.91 -7.31
CA GLY A 256 0.72 10.72 -8.03
C GLY A 256 0.76 9.49 -7.14
N LEU A 257 -0.26 8.65 -7.32
CA LEU A 257 -0.45 7.38 -6.64
C LEU A 257 -0.37 6.26 -7.67
N HIS A 258 0.66 5.41 -7.54
CA HIS A 258 0.80 4.22 -8.37
C HIS A 258 0.53 2.95 -7.55
N LEU A 259 -0.48 2.18 -7.96
CA LEU A 259 -0.86 0.95 -7.28
C LEU A 259 -0.68 -0.26 -8.19
N ASN A 260 0.00 -1.29 -7.69
CA ASN A 260 0.02 -2.61 -8.32
C ASN A 260 -0.93 -3.61 -7.65
N MET A 261 -1.68 -3.17 -6.65
CA MET A 261 -2.81 -3.88 -6.06
C MET A 261 -3.92 -2.86 -5.80
N CYS A 262 -5.02 -2.97 -6.53
CA CYS A 262 -6.16 -2.07 -6.39
C CYS A 262 -7.36 -2.86 -5.89
N MET A 263 -7.83 -2.53 -4.68
CA MET A 263 -9.03 -3.13 -4.09
C MET A 263 -10.15 -2.10 -4.07
N SER A 264 -11.19 -2.32 -4.86
CA SER A 264 -12.43 -1.54 -4.81
C SER A 264 -13.61 -2.49 -4.75
N MET A 265 -14.32 -2.50 -3.62
CA MET A 265 -15.45 -3.40 -3.38
C MET A 265 -16.77 -2.67 -3.09
N ARG A 266 -16.87 -1.37 -3.41
CA ARG A 266 -18.04 -0.57 -3.05
C ARG A 266 -18.74 0.03 -4.27
N GLY A 267 -20.06 -0.10 -4.28
CA GLY A 267 -20.96 0.65 -5.16
C GLY A 267 -21.86 -0.21 -6.01
N PHE A 268 -23.04 0.33 -6.33
CA PHE A 268 -24.06 -0.30 -7.17
C PHE A 268 -23.53 -0.71 -8.57
N LYS A 269 -22.55 0.04 -9.10
CA LYS A 269 -21.90 -0.28 -10.38
C LYS A 269 -21.15 -1.62 -10.37
N ILE A 270 -20.55 -2.00 -9.25
CA ILE A 270 -19.85 -3.29 -9.12
C ILE A 270 -20.89 -4.42 -9.16
N LEU A 271 -21.99 -4.29 -8.41
CA LEU A 271 -23.08 -5.27 -8.45
C LEU A 271 -23.61 -5.47 -9.87
N LEU A 272 -23.86 -4.38 -10.60
CA LEU A 272 -24.30 -4.44 -11.99
C LEU A 272 -23.26 -5.13 -12.89
N SER A 273 -21.97 -4.85 -12.66
CA SER A 273 -20.86 -5.48 -13.39
C SER A 273 -20.78 -6.99 -13.15
N LEU A 274 -21.12 -7.47 -11.96
CA LEU A 274 -21.14 -8.90 -11.64
C LEU A 274 -22.30 -9.65 -12.31
N ILE A 275 -23.46 -9.00 -12.47
CA ILE A 275 -24.66 -9.60 -13.08
C ILE A 275 -24.54 -9.59 -14.62
N ILE A 276 -24.18 -8.44 -15.20
CA ILE A 276 -24.17 -8.23 -16.66
C ILE A 276 -22.84 -8.66 -17.28
N GLY A 277 -21.73 -8.47 -16.57
CA GLY A 277 -20.36 -8.69 -17.08
C GLY A 277 -20.07 -10.04 -17.72
N PRO A 278 -20.62 -11.19 -17.24
CA PRO A 278 -20.41 -12.48 -17.90
C PRO A 278 -20.99 -12.56 -19.31
N TYR A 279 -22.07 -11.80 -19.56
CA TYR A 279 -22.87 -11.91 -20.79
C TYR A 279 -22.57 -10.75 -21.75
N LEU A 280 -22.53 -9.53 -21.23
CA LEU A 280 -22.38 -8.28 -21.99
C LEU A 280 -21.36 -7.36 -21.33
N PRO A 281 -20.06 -7.73 -21.31
CA PRO A 281 -19.02 -7.00 -20.56
C PRO A 281 -18.89 -5.53 -20.98
N PHE A 282 -19.09 -5.21 -22.26
CA PHE A 282 -18.98 -3.84 -22.76
C PHE A 282 -20.03 -2.88 -22.14
N LEU A 283 -21.20 -3.37 -21.70
CA LEU A 283 -22.24 -2.53 -21.08
C LEU A 283 -21.84 -2.03 -19.69
N VAL A 284 -20.89 -2.71 -19.05
CA VAL A 284 -20.39 -2.38 -17.71
C VAL A 284 -18.94 -1.92 -17.74
N GLY A 285 -18.43 -1.56 -18.93
CA GLY A 285 -17.08 -1.04 -19.11
C GLY A 285 -15.97 -2.09 -18.97
N LEU A 286 -16.31 -3.38 -19.07
CA LEU A 286 -15.35 -4.47 -19.03
C LEU A 286 -14.93 -4.86 -20.45
N THR A 287 -13.63 -5.08 -20.64
CA THR A 287 -13.12 -5.74 -21.83
C THR A 287 -13.39 -7.25 -21.76
N ARG A 288 -13.17 -7.95 -22.88
CA ARG A 288 -13.23 -9.42 -22.90
C ARG A 288 -12.20 -10.05 -21.96
N GLU A 289 -11.02 -9.44 -21.84
CA GLU A 289 -9.96 -9.94 -20.96
C GLU A 289 -10.33 -9.74 -19.48
N ASP A 290 -10.97 -8.62 -19.14
CA ASP A 290 -11.47 -8.39 -17.77
C ASP A 290 -12.52 -9.43 -17.39
N ALA A 291 -13.47 -9.70 -18.30
CA ALA A 291 -14.47 -10.74 -18.09
C ALA A 291 -13.82 -12.13 -17.91
N ARG A 292 -12.79 -12.46 -18.71
CA ARG A 292 -12.04 -13.71 -18.58
C ARG A 292 -11.31 -13.82 -17.24
N ARG A 293 -10.77 -12.72 -16.71
CA ARG A 293 -10.07 -12.70 -15.41
C ARG A 293 -11.05 -12.79 -14.24
N LEU A 294 -12.17 -12.06 -14.31
CA LEU A 294 -13.17 -11.99 -13.24
C LEU A 294 -14.05 -13.24 -13.15
N PHE A 295 -14.45 -13.83 -14.28
CA PHE A 295 -15.45 -14.91 -14.30
C PHE A 295 -14.85 -16.31 -14.53
N PRO A 296 -15.46 -17.40 -14.00
CA PRO A 296 -16.64 -17.42 -13.13
C PRO A 296 -16.33 -16.84 -11.73
N PHE A 297 -17.09 -15.82 -11.33
CA PHE A 297 -16.75 -14.94 -10.21
C PHE A 297 -16.70 -15.67 -8.88
N PHE A 298 -17.73 -16.48 -8.58
CA PHE A 298 -17.77 -17.25 -7.34
C PHE A 298 -16.57 -18.19 -7.18
N LYS A 299 -16.13 -18.86 -8.25
CA LYS A 299 -14.94 -19.72 -8.15
C LYS A 299 -13.70 -18.88 -7.90
N LYS A 300 -13.42 -17.88 -8.75
CA LYS A 300 -12.14 -17.15 -8.74
C LYS A 300 -11.99 -16.13 -7.61
N ASN A 301 -13.08 -15.49 -7.18
CA ASN A 301 -13.05 -14.36 -6.25
C ASN A 301 -13.77 -14.64 -4.93
N VAL A 302 -14.46 -15.77 -4.77
CA VAL A 302 -15.06 -16.14 -3.48
C VAL A 302 -14.39 -17.41 -2.97
N TRP A 303 -14.46 -18.52 -3.71
CA TRP A 303 -13.91 -19.80 -3.28
C TRP A 303 -12.39 -19.77 -3.14
N GLU A 304 -11.65 -19.30 -4.14
CA GLU A 304 -10.19 -19.20 -4.04
C GLU A 304 -9.78 -18.22 -2.93
N ILE A 305 -10.48 -17.09 -2.75
CA ILE A 305 -10.17 -16.17 -1.64
C ILE A 305 -10.42 -16.83 -0.28
N LEU A 306 -11.53 -17.55 -0.11
CA LEU A 306 -11.80 -18.29 1.14
C LEU A 306 -10.71 -19.33 1.43
N LYS A 307 -10.25 -20.04 0.40
CA LYS A 307 -9.18 -21.04 0.52
C LYS A 307 -7.85 -20.40 0.92
N GLU A 308 -7.51 -19.26 0.33
CA GLU A 308 -6.22 -18.60 0.53
C GLU A 308 -6.19 -17.59 1.70
N SER A 309 -7.34 -17.27 2.33
CA SER A 309 -7.44 -16.26 3.41
C SER A 309 -7.24 -16.81 4.83
N GLY A 310 -6.89 -18.10 4.98
CA GLY A 310 -6.67 -18.70 6.29
C GLY A 310 -5.61 -17.98 7.14
N TYR A 311 -4.48 -17.58 6.52
CA TYR A 311 -3.43 -16.81 7.19
C TYR A 311 -3.94 -15.43 7.67
N MET A 312 -4.74 -14.76 6.84
CA MET A 312 -5.26 -13.42 7.11
C MET A 312 -6.21 -13.45 8.30
N HIS A 313 -7.07 -14.47 8.37
CA HIS A 313 -8.05 -14.59 9.45
C HIS A 313 -7.38 -14.85 10.81
N ILE A 314 -6.40 -15.77 10.88
CA ILE A 314 -5.70 -16.04 12.13
C ILE A 314 -4.85 -14.85 12.59
N GLN A 315 -4.21 -14.13 11.67
CA GLN A 315 -3.44 -12.92 11.98
C GLN A 315 -4.32 -11.75 12.42
N ALA A 316 -5.53 -11.59 11.85
CA ALA A 316 -6.46 -10.53 12.23
C ALA A 316 -7.10 -10.75 13.61
N THR A 317 -7.12 -11.99 14.12
CA THR A 317 -7.85 -12.33 15.35
C THR A 317 -6.95 -12.74 16.50
N LYS A 318 -5.85 -13.45 16.24
CA LYS A 318 -4.91 -14.02 17.23
C LYS A 318 -3.45 -13.86 16.77
N PRO A 319 -2.99 -12.63 16.48
CA PRO A 319 -1.65 -12.39 15.93
C PRO A 319 -0.52 -12.90 16.84
N ASP A 320 -0.59 -12.67 18.15
CA ASP A 320 0.43 -13.14 19.10
C ASP A 320 0.52 -14.68 19.13
N THR A 321 -0.62 -15.39 19.12
CA THR A 321 -0.64 -16.85 19.12
C THR A 321 -0.03 -17.44 17.84
N ALA A 322 -0.31 -16.83 16.68
CA ALA A 322 0.30 -17.25 15.43
C ALA A 322 1.79 -16.88 15.36
N GLY A 323 2.15 -15.70 15.87
CA GLY A 323 3.50 -15.14 15.84
C GLY A 323 4.48 -15.79 16.81
N GLU A 324 4.06 -16.22 17.99
CA GLU A 324 4.94 -16.88 18.97
C GLU A 324 5.57 -18.17 18.45
N LYS A 325 4.88 -18.88 17.55
CA LYS A 325 5.39 -20.09 16.91
C LYS A 325 6.31 -19.81 15.72
N ILE A 326 6.37 -18.56 15.26
CA ILE A 326 7.33 -18.11 14.26
C ILE A 326 8.57 -17.60 15.03
N PRO A 327 9.74 -18.25 14.89
CA PRO A 327 10.91 -17.88 15.67
C PRO A 327 11.34 -16.44 15.40
N LYS A 328 11.47 -15.64 16.46
CA LYS A 328 11.74 -14.18 16.38
C LYS A 328 13.05 -13.80 15.64
N ASN A 329 13.96 -14.75 15.39
CA ASN A 329 15.25 -14.54 14.74
C ASN A 329 15.51 -15.51 13.57
N SER A 330 14.46 -15.94 12.87
CA SER A 330 14.62 -16.81 11.69
C SER A 330 14.63 -16.09 10.35
N CYS A 331 14.39 -14.79 10.28
CA CYS A 331 14.39 -14.05 9.01
C CYS A 331 15.53 -13.04 8.96
#